data_AF-A0A3L7NSE2-F1
#
_entry.id   AF-A0A3L7NSE2-F1
#
_cell.length_a   1.000
_cell.length_b   1.000
_cell.length_c   1.000
_cell.angle_alpha   90.00
_cell.angle_beta   90.00
_cell.angle_gamma   90.00
#
_symmetry.space_group_name_H-M   'P 1'
#
loop_
_entity.id
_entity.type
_entity.pdbx_description
1 polymer ?
#
loop_
_entity_poly.entity_id
_entity_poly.type
_entity_poly.pdbx_seq_one_letter_code
_entity_poly.pdbx_strand_id
1 'polypeptide(L)'
;MMARWILTASLLLVLACAGWAAITPTQKKQIVEVSKSLTALSSHLRKKEYTEADELLKTAETRIEEIAKEAGIETTDKAFQSIHKKISDYRKNLDKAQGKAVGVREKNQGVSFTKQVAPLINDKCIGCHGPSAQSGGLRLDTFASWKKGSKTGPLLTPKSPQQSLILYRLAPDDVNFRMPKDDAGLTKEQISIIAKWVAEGAMFDGESEEKALASLRTKVEAEETDAKIKIVKAKGTEKVSFTRDIAPFMANLCLRCHSGQEPRGGLSLETFYDMMRGGQSGIVVLPGEPKEKSRLFRLTGGLENPRMPNGDEIRLTRKNYDDLVTWFEEGCVFDGPDPKAPLRSFVKSDAEQAKEMATKISPAEFNTLRKEKSLQQFSKALPQETATTLESDELLIIGNVPEPRLKQVEAWAKEHVAMLRKGFGGTAGPIWKGRLAVFVMKDRFGYEEFSLTVNGRPTQERMQGHLVISPTLEDAYIVLEDVGDQVTPKTPGLRVNLIDQLTGAYLKRTGADLPNWMLRGTGLSMALKVAGRNPYLDAMRKEAATIVPALANPQDVFSDESYSPSSVASVGLTLVEYLVSNGGPARFGELIKSLESGTAMNDAINKCYGMDCAALGSRFREALKGN
;
A
#
# COMPACT_ATOMS: atom_id res chain seq x y z
N MET A 1 67.91 -38.50 34.75
CA MET A 1 68.75 -38.43 33.55
C MET A 1 68.43 -37.12 32.85
N MET A 2 69.45 -36.25 32.76
CA MET A 2 69.54 -35.04 31.91
C MET A 2 68.53 -33.88 32.07
N ALA A 3 69.07 -32.81 32.66
CA ALA A 3 68.74 -31.43 32.34
C ALA A 3 69.16 -31.07 30.90
N ARG A 4 68.44 -30.15 30.24
CA ARG A 4 69.04 -29.05 29.45
C ARG A 4 67.99 -27.96 29.11
N TRP A 5 68.08 -26.75 29.68
CA TRP A 5 68.68 -25.49 29.10
C TRP A 5 67.66 -24.76 28.18
N ILE A 6 67.34 -23.46 28.18
CA ILE A 6 67.95 -22.12 28.48
C ILE A 6 66.75 -21.13 28.30
N LEU A 7 66.52 -20.03 29.04
CA LEU A 7 67.14 -18.69 28.84
C LEU A 7 66.66 -17.72 29.94
N THR A 8 67.65 -17.00 30.46
CA THR A 8 67.66 -15.91 31.44
C THR A 8 67.15 -14.58 30.88
N ALA A 9 66.51 -13.73 31.70
CA ALA A 9 67.03 -12.40 32.09
C ALA A 9 65.93 -11.48 32.66
N SER A 10 66.24 -10.94 33.82
CA SER A 10 65.48 -10.03 34.68
C SER A 10 65.37 -8.61 34.13
N LEU A 11 64.28 -7.88 34.45
CA LEU A 11 64.37 -6.52 34.98
C LEU A 11 63.09 -6.08 35.67
N LEU A 12 63.26 -5.46 36.85
CA LEU A 12 62.24 -4.91 37.74
C LEU A 12 61.35 -3.88 37.05
N LEU A 13 60.04 -3.89 37.37
CA LEU A 13 59.27 -2.67 37.50
C LEU A 13 58.46 -2.70 38.80
N VAL A 14 58.69 -1.66 39.60
CA VAL A 14 58.07 -1.37 40.89
C VAL A 14 56.54 -1.32 40.74
N LEU A 15 55.83 -2.27 41.34
CA LEU A 15 54.39 -2.13 41.61
C LEU A 15 54.24 -1.26 42.86
N ALA A 16 54.19 0.05 42.65
CA ALA A 16 53.62 0.96 43.63
C ALA A 16 52.12 0.66 43.73
N CYS A 17 51.67 0.24 44.92
CA CYS A 17 50.26 0.12 45.24
C CYS A 17 49.56 1.46 44.99
N ALA A 18 48.82 1.57 43.88
CA ALA A 18 47.84 2.62 43.70
C ALA A 18 46.66 2.31 44.64
N GLY A 19 46.72 2.90 45.84
CA GLY A 19 45.56 2.97 46.73
C GLY A 19 44.39 3.59 45.96
N TRP A 20 43.20 3.03 46.17
CA TRP A 20 41.97 3.51 45.57
C TRP A 20 41.85 5.01 45.82
N ALA A 21 41.75 5.82 44.76
CA ALA A 21 41.59 7.26 44.87
C ALA A 21 40.30 7.58 45.63
N ALA A 22 40.44 7.87 46.92
CA ALA A 22 39.34 8.21 47.82
C ALA A 22 39.64 9.57 48.45
N ILE A 23 38.61 10.40 48.62
CA ILE A 23 38.76 11.75 49.18
C ILE A 23 39.45 11.69 50.56
N THR A 24 40.56 12.43 50.67
CA THR A 24 41.34 12.52 51.91
C THR A 24 40.57 13.25 53.02
N PRO A 25 40.92 13.05 54.31
CA PRO A 25 40.32 13.81 55.41
C PRO A 25 40.42 15.34 55.26
N THR A 26 41.50 15.82 54.64
CA THR A 26 41.72 17.24 54.34
C THR A 26 40.72 17.75 53.30
N GLN A 27 40.51 17.00 52.22
CA GLN A 27 39.55 17.36 51.17
C GLN A 27 38.10 17.26 51.66
N LYS A 28 37.78 16.32 52.57
CA LYS A 28 36.47 16.32 53.26
C LYS A 28 36.24 17.59 54.06
N LYS A 29 37.27 18.12 54.74
CA LYS A 29 37.16 19.42 55.43
C LYS A 29 36.92 20.58 54.46
N GLN A 30 37.59 20.59 53.30
CA GLN A 30 37.37 21.61 52.26
C GLN A 30 35.94 21.56 51.70
N ILE A 31 35.37 20.38 51.46
CA ILE A 31 33.97 20.22 51.03
C ILE A 31 32.99 20.76 52.09
N VAL A 32 33.28 20.52 53.38
CA VAL A 32 32.48 21.06 54.49
C VAL A 32 32.59 22.58 54.56
N GLU A 33 33.76 23.16 54.27
CA GLU A 33 33.96 24.60 54.23
C GLU A 33 33.18 25.26 53.09
N VAL A 34 33.19 24.66 51.89
CA VAL A 34 32.32 25.08 50.78
C VAL A 34 30.84 24.98 51.17
N SER A 35 30.44 23.91 51.84
CA SER A 35 29.06 23.78 52.35
C SER A 35 28.69 24.86 53.37
N LYS A 36 29.65 25.34 54.15
CA LYS A 36 29.48 26.40 55.14
C LYS A 36 29.38 27.78 54.48
N SER A 37 30.20 28.08 53.46
CA SER A 37 30.09 29.34 52.73
C SER A 37 28.72 29.49 52.06
N LEU A 38 28.14 28.39 51.57
CA LEU A 38 26.80 28.35 51.00
C LEU A 38 25.66 28.64 52.00
N THR A 39 25.93 28.76 53.31
CA THR A 39 24.88 29.15 54.28
C THR A 39 24.53 30.64 54.18
N ALA A 40 25.47 31.49 53.75
CA ALA A 40 25.29 32.92 53.54
C ALA A 40 24.29 33.25 52.41
N LEU A 41 24.10 32.33 51.46
CA LEU A 41 23.15 32.46 50.35
C LEU A 41 21.71 32.71 50.82
N SER A 42 21.30 32.10 51.92
CA SER A 42 19.96 32.32 52.48
C SER A 42 19.74 33.78 52.93
N SER A 43 20.81 34.46 53.37
CA SER A 43 20.81 35.87 53.75
C SER A 43 20.76 36.79 52.52
N HIS A 44 21.61 36.53 51.51
CA HIS A 44 21.62 37.26 50.24
C HIS A 44 20.27 37.18 49.52
N LEU A 45 19.66 35.99 49.48
CA LEU A 45 18.33 35.79 48.90
C LEU A 45 17.23 36.59 49.63
N ARG A 46 17.31 36.73 50.96
CA ARG A 46 16.37 37.56 51.74
C ARG A 46 16.58 39.06 51.49
N LYS A 47 17.84 39.49 51.32
CA LYS A 47 18.20 40.88 51.01
C LYS A 47 18.04 41.26 49.54
N LYS A 48 17.66 40.29 48.68
CA LYS A 48 17.53 40.43 47.21
C LYS A 48 18.85 40.77 46.50
N GLU A 49 19.97 40.41 47.11
CA GLU A 49 21.33 40.51 46.56
C GLU A 49 21.59 39.30 45.65
N TYR A 50 20.91 39.27 44.50
CA TYR A 50 20.85 38.08 43.65
C TYR A 50 22.13 37.84 42.85
N THR A 51 22.86 38.89 42.50
CA THR A 51 24.13 38.79 41.77
C THR A 51 25.19 38.18 42.67
N GLU A 52 25.25 38.63 43.92
CA GLU A 52 26.15 38.14 44.96
C GLU A 52 25.83 36.69 45.34
N ALA A 53 24.54 36.34 45.38
CA ALA A 53 24.10 34.96 45.55
C ALA A 53 24.54 34.03 44.40
N ASP A 54 24.45 34.49 43.15
CA ASP A 54 24.88 33.72 41.97
C ASP A 54 26.41 33.55 41.93
N GLU A 55 27.17 34.61 42.25
CA GLU A 55 28.64 34.56 42.35
C GLU A 55 29.12 33.59 43.44
N LEU A 56 28.44 33.56 44.59
CA LEU A 56 28.73 32.59 45.65
C LEU A 56 28.49 31.14 45.21
N LEU A 57 27.43 30.88 44.43
CA LEU A 57 27.16 29.54 43.88
C LEU A 57 28.23 29.12 42.87
N LYS A 58 28.61 30.02 41.95
CA LYS A 58 29.69 29.77 40.98
C LYS A 58 31.02 29.50 41.67
N THR A 59 31.37 30.30 42.68
CA THR A 59 32.60 30.12 43.46
C THR A 59 32.63 28.76 44.16
N ALA A 60 31.49 28.31 44.71
CA ALA A 60 31.38 27.00 45.34
C ALA A 60 31.56 25.84 44.34
N GLU A 61 31.03 25.95 43.13
CA GLU A 61 31.19 24.95 42.07
C GLU A 61 32.62 24.84 41.58
N THR A 62 33.26 25.98 41.28
CA THR A 62 34.68 26.01 40.89
C THR A 62 35.53 25.37 41.97
N ARG A 63 35.25 25.64 43.26
CA ARG A 63 36.01 25.05 44.36
C ARG A 63 35.80 23.53 44.46
N ILE A 64 34.62 23.02 44.12
CA ILE A 64 34.35 21.58 44.07
C ILE A 64 35.12 20.91 42.91
N GLU A 65 35.18 21.55 41.75
CA GLU A 65 35.96 21.08 40.60
C GLU A 65 37.46 21.01 40.93
N GLU A 66 38.00 22.02 41.62
CA GLU A 66 39.38 22.01 42.09
C GLU A 66 39.64 20.86 43.08
N ILE A 67 38.76 20.65 44.07
CA ILE A 67 38.89 19.55 45.04
C ILE A 67 38.83 18.19 44.33
N ALA A 68 37.94 18.02 43.35
CA ALA A 68 37.82 16.79 42.56
C ALA A 68 39.10 16.51 41.76
N LYS A 69 39.66 17.56 41.13
CA LYS A 69 40.92 17.49 40.38
C LYS A 69 42.11 17.16 41.29
N GLU A 70 42.22 17.79 42.46
CA GLU A 70 43.25 17.49 43.46
C GLU A 70 43.13 16.06 44.03
N ALA A 71 41.91 15.54 44.12
CA ALA A 71 41.63 14.18 44.58
C ALA A 71 41.78 13.11 43.47
N GLY A 72 41.94 13.51 42.20
CA GLY A 72 42.02 12.59 41.07
C GLY A 72 40.74 11.80 40.83
N ILE A 73 39.58 12.35 41.20
CA ILE A 73 38.27 11.73 41.04
C ILE A 73 37.31 12.67 40.29
N GLU A 74 36.26 12.12 39.69
CA GLU A 74 35.27 12.95 38.99
C GLU A 74 34.37 13.71 39.95
N THR A 75 33.87 14.88 39.52
CA THR A 75 32.88 15.67 40.27
C THR A 75 31.54 14.95 40.45
N THR A 76 31.29 13.90 39.68
CA THR A 76 30.10 13.02 39.74
C THR A 76 30.20 11.96 40.85
N ASP A 77 31.35 11.86 41.55
CA ASP A 77 31.58 10.90 42.63
C ASP A 77 30.58 11.09 43.79
N LYS A 78 30.24 9.97 44.46
CA LYS A 78 29.31 9.94 45.60
C LYS A 78 29.71 10.90 46.72
N ALA A 79 30.99 11.16 46.90
CA ALA A 79 31.48 12.08 47.92
C ALA A 79 31.08 13.55 47.69
N PHE A 80 30.72 13.93 46.45
CA PHE A 80 30.20 15.27 46.12
C PHE A 80 28.67 15.35 46.01
N GLN A 81 27.95 14.22 46.06
CA GLN A 81 26.49 14.22 45.88
C GLN A 81 25.74 15.15 46.84
N SER A 82 26.15 15.19 48.11
CA SER A 82 25.51 16.03 49.12
C SER A 82 25.66 17.53 48.82
N ILE A 83 26.85 17.94 48.35
CA ILE A 83 27.13 19.35 48.05
C ILE A 83 26.47 19.77 46.73
N HIS A 84 26.45 18.91 45.71
CA HIS A 84 25.73 19.14 44.45
C HIS A 84 24.23 19.30 44.66
N LYS A 85 23.63 18.46 45.52
CA LYS A 85 22.22 18.59 45.89
C LYS A 85 21.96 19.95 46.55
N LYS A 86 22.83 20.38 47.46
CA LYS A 86 22.70 21.67 48.17
C LYS A 86 22.81 22.86 47.21
N ILE A 87 23.74 22.83 46.26
CA ILE A 87 23.91 23.87 45.23
C ILE A 87 22.66 23.93 44.32
N SER A 88 22.16 22.77 43.89
CA SER A 88 20.94 22.66 43.08
C SER A 88 19.72 23.24 43.80
N ASP A 89 19.54 22.93 45.09
CA ASP A 89 18.44 23.47 45.89
C ASP A 89 18.55 25.00 46.05
N TYR A 90 19.75 25.54 46.22
CA TYR A 90 19.96 26.99 46.28
C TYR A 90 19.74 27.70 44.94
N ARG A 91 20.15 27.10 43.81
CA ARG A 91 19.82 27.61 42.46
C ARG A 91 18.33 27.69 42.24
N LYS A 92 17.60 26.63 42.58
CA LYS A 92 16.13 26.60 42.48
C LYS A 92 15.49 27.72 43.31
N ASN A 93 16.02 28.00 44.50
CA ASN A 93 15.53 29.08 45.36
C ASN A 93 15.89 30.47 44.81
N LEU A 94 17.07 30.63 44.21
CA LEU A 94 17.49 31.85 43.52
C LEU A 94 16.59 32.14 42.32
N ASP A 95 16.35 31.14 41.47
CA ASP A 95 15.47 31.25 40.30
C ASP A 95 14.03 31.63 40.69
N LYS A 96 13.52 31.00 41.76
CA LYS A 96 12.20 31.34 42.33
C LYS A 96 12.16 32.76 42.87
N ALA A 97 13.22 33.20 43.56
CA ALA A 97 13.31 34.53 44.14
C ALA A 97 13.46 35.64 43.08
N GLN A 98 14.05 35.32 41.93
CA GLN A 98 14.16 36.20 40.75
C GLN A 98 12.86 36.27 39.91
N GLY A 99 11.79 35.59 40.32
CA GLY A 99 10.50 35.64 39.61
C GLY A 99 10.51 34.95 38.24
N LYS A 100 11.47 34.05 37.98
CA LYS A 100 11.47 33.23 36.76
C LYS A 100 10.41 32.13 36.89
N ALA A 101 9.24 32.36 36.29
CA ALA A 101 8.18 31.37 36.18
C ALA A 101 8.62 30.20 35.26
N VAL A 102 8.32 28.98 35.70
CA VAL A 102 8.67 27.72 35.03
C VAL A 102 7.73 27.48 33.85
N GLY A 103 8.23 27.57 32.62
CA GLY A 103 7.52 27.12 31.42
C GLY A 103 7.92 27.85 30.14
N VAL A 104 8.57 27.10 29.24
CA VAL A 104 8.94 27.42 27.84
C VAL A 104 10.27 28.17 27.63
N ARG A 105 11.21 27.38 27.08
CA ARG A 105 12.41 27.69 26.28
C ARG A 105 13.35 28.80 26.78
N GLU A 106 14.48 28.35 27.35
CA GLU A 106 15.77 28.92 26.94
C GLU A 106 16.43 27.99 25.92
N LYS A 107 16.98 28.58 24.86
CA LYS A 107 17.91 27.93 23.92
C LYS A 107 19.10 27.38 24.72
N ASN A 108 19.04 26.11 25.09
CA ASN A 108 20.23 25.37 25.46
C ASN A 108 20.70 24.57 24.25
N GLN A 109 22.01 24.49 24.08
CA GLN A 109 22.73 23.80 22.99
C GLN A 109 22.62 22.26 23.08
N GLY A 110 21.44 21.74 23.40
CA GLY A 110 21.13 20.32 23.54
C GLY A 110 20.68 19.68 22.23
N VAL A 111 20.62 18.36 22.21
CA VAL A 111 20.18 17.56 21.07
C VAL A 111 18.66 17.69 20.92
N SER A 112 18.22 18.15 19.76
CA SER A 112 16.79 18.27 19.42
C SER A 112 16.19 16.91 19.08
N PHE A 113 15.08 16.54 19.70
CA PHE A 113 14.38 15.31 19.34
C PHE A 113 13.88 15.37 17.90
N THR A 114 13.10 16.40 17.57
CA THR A 114 12.46 16.55 16.25
C THR A 114 13.45 16.72 15.11
N LYS A 115 14.61 17.37 15.34
CA LYS A 115 15.58 17.65 14.28
C LYS A 115 16.71 16.63 14.16
N GLN A 116 17.07 15.93 15.23
CA GLN A 116 18.28 15.09 15.25
C GLN A 116 18.01 13.63 15.64
N VAL A 117 17.01 13.36 16.49
CA VAL A 117 16.70 11.98 16.93
C VAL A 117 15.62 11.35 16.07
N ALA A 118 14.51 12.06 15.84
CA ALA A 118 13.37 11.56 15.08
C ALA A 118 13.72 11.12 13.65
N PRO A 119 14.58 11.84 12.89
CA PRO A 119 14.98 11.38 11.55
C PRO A 119 15.72 10.04 11.57
N LEU A 120 16.66 9.85 12.51
CA LEU A 120 17.43 8.60 12.65
C LEU A 120 16.52 7.39 12.89
N ILE A 121 15.48 7.58 13.69
CA ILE A 121 14.53 6.51 14.04
C ILE A 121 13.50 6.29 12.93
N ASN A 122 13.05 7.37 12.30
CA ASN A 122 12.14 7.30 11.17
C ASN A 122 12.72 6.46 10.04
N ASP A 123 14.01 6.65 9.73
CA ASP A 123 14.64 6.02 8.59
C ASP A 123 14.94 4.53 8.80
N LYS A 124 15.25 4.12 10.04
CA LYS A 124 15.79 2.78 10.34
C LYS A 124 14.89 1.89 11.19
N CYS A 125 13.88 2.41 11.86
CA CYS A 125 13.18 1.65 12.91
C CYS A 125 11.67 1.49 12.68
N ILE A 126 10.98 2.48 12.09
CA ILE A 126 9.51 2.46 11.97
C ILE A 126 9.00 1.31 11.09
N GLY A 127 9.78 0.83 10.12
CA GLY A 127 9.38 -0.29 9.27
C GLY A 127 9.01 -1.57 10.05
N CYS A 128 9.69 -1.83 11.17
CA CYS A 128 9.48 -3.02 12.02
C CYS A 128 8.84 -2.69 13.38
N HIS A 129 8.84 -1.42 13.78
CA HIS A 129 8.32 -0.90 15.06
C HIS A 129 7.32 0.24 14.83
N GLY A 130 6.48 0.14 13.80
CA GLY A 130 5.47 1.13 13.43
C GLY A 130 4.04 0.64 13.69
N PRO A 131 3.01 1.33 13.18
CA PRO A 131 1.63 0.90 13.36
C PRO A 131 1.33 -0.43 12.64
N SER A 132 1.98 -0.68 11.50
CA SER A 132 1.81 -1.87 10.66
C SER A 132 2.56 -3.11 11.16
N ALA A 133 3.61 -2.93 11.97
CA ALA A 133 4.41 -4.01 12.53
C ALA A 133 5.01 -3.56 13.87
N GLN A 134 4.76 -4.32 14.94
CA GLN A 134 5.18 -3.98 16.32
C GLN A 134 6.09 -5.08 16.86
N SER A 135 7.26 -5.25 16.25
CA SER A 135 8.24 -6.24 16.70
C SER A 135 8.61 -6.02 18.17
N GLY A 136 8.57 -7.08 18.98
CA GLY A 136 8.78 -6.97 20.44
C GLY A 136 7.69 -6.17 21.18
N GLY A 137 6.56 -5.89 20.54
CA GLY A 137 5.48 -5.03 21.05
C GLY A 137 5.92 -3.57 21.25
N LEU A 138 6.91 -3.12 20.50
CA LEU A 138 7.40 -1.75 20.53
C LEU A 138 6.84 -0.95 19.35
N ARG A 139 6.39 0.27 19.61
CA ARG A 139 5.89 1.23 18.61
C ARG A 139 6.65 2.56 18.73
N LEU A 140 7.25 3.01 17.63
CA LEU A 140 8.16 4.15 17.52
C LEU A 140 7.67 5.25 16.57
N ASP A 141 6.48 5.13 16.01
CA ASP A 141 5.89 6.05 15.02
C ASP A 141 5.49 7.43 15.59
N THR A 142 5.39 7.55 16.91
CA THR A 142 4.94 8.75 17.64
C THR A 142 5.69 8.82 18.97
N PHE A 143 6.02 10.01 19.48
CA PHE A 143 6.72 10.15 20.75
C PHE A 143 5.89 9.62 21.93
N ALA A 144 4.57 9.79 21.87
CA ALA A 144 3.63 9.22 22.83
C ALA A 144 3.74 7.69 22.93
N SER A 145 4.03 6.99 21.82
CA SER A 145 4.21 5.54 21.82
C SER A 145 5.54 5.10 22.42
N TRP A 146 6.59 5.91 22.33
CA TRP A 146 7.88 5.60 22.97
C TRP A 146 7.76 5.56 24.49
N LYS A 147 6.91 6.42 25.09
CA LYS A 147 6.63 6.43 26.52
C LYS A 147 5.90 5.18 27.00
N LYS A 148 5.18 4.49 26.12
CA LYS A 148 4.50 3.21 26.44
C LYS A 148 5.49 2.04 26.57
N GLY A 149 6.69 2.16 25.99
CA GLY A 149 7.72 1.12 26.03
C GLY A 149 7.41 -0.10 25.15
N SER A 150 8.09 -1.20 25.42
CA SER A 150 7.90 -2.49 24.73
C SER A 150 7.41 -3.56 25.71
N LYS A 151 7.22 -4.80 25.22
CA LYS A 151 6.95 -5.96 26.10
C LYS A 151 8.05 -6.24 27.12
N THR A 152 9.26 -5.71 26.90
CA THR A 152 10.42 -5.90 27.79
C THR A 152 10.66 -4.70 28.71
N GLY A 153 9.71 -3.77 28.80
CA GLY A 153 9.75 -2.64 29.73
C GLY A 153 9.94 -1.26 29.05
N PRO A 154 10.24 -0.22 29.84
CA PRO A 154 10.43 1.13 29.33
C PRO A 154 11.54 1.20 28.27
N LEU A 155 11.27 1.93 27.18
CA LEU A 155 12.26 2.13 26.12
C LEU A 155 13.39 3.07 26.57
N LEU A 156 13.03 4.08 27.36
CA LEU A 156 13.89 5.18 27.77
C LEU A 156 13.91 5.31 29.30
N THR A 157 15.10 5.54 29.84
CA THR A 157 15.32 5.96 31.22
C THR A 157 15.97 7.35 31.17
N PRO A 158 15.17 8.44 31.25
CA PRO A 158 15.69 9.80 31.15
C PRO A 158 16.85 10.05 32.10
N LYS A 159 17.88 10.77 31.62
CA LYS A 159 19.15 11.04 32.34
C LYS A 159 20.05 9.83 32.57
N SER A 160 19.63 8.63 32.17
CA SER A 160 20.42 7.39 32.31
C SER A 160 20.51 6.64 30.97
N PRO A 161 21.37 7.08 30.04
CA PRO A 161 21.60 6.41 28.76
C PRO A 161 21.94 4.92 28.90
N GLN A 162 22.81 4.59 29.85
CA GLN A 162 23.28 3.22 30.08
C GLN A 162 22.17 2.28 30.59
N GLN A 163 21.07 2.84 31.11
CA GLN A 163 19.90 2.10 31.58
C GLN A 163 18.73 2.19 30.59
N SER A 164 18.92 2.81 29.43
CA SER A 164 17.87 2.96 28.42
C SER A 164 17.94 1.81 27.42
N LEU A 165 16.83 1.07 27.29
CA LEU A 165 16.73 -0.11 26.44
C LEU A 165 17.06 0.20 24.97
N ILE A 166 16.72 1.41 24.48
CA ILE A 166 17.05 1.82 23.11
C ILE A 166 18.56 1.72 22.84
N LEU A 167 19.41 2.15 23.77
CA LEU A 167 20.87 2.14 23.58
C LEU A 167 21.45 0.74 23.71
N TYR A 168 20.91 -0.07 24.63
CA TYR A 168 21.28 -1.49 24.73
C TYR A 168 20.98 -2.25 23.43
N ARG A 169 19.90 -1.89 22.72
CA ARG A 169 19.56 -2.51 21.43
C ARG A 169 20.35 -1.95 20.25
N LEU A 170 20.77 -0.68 20.30
CA LEU A 170 21.57 -0.07 19.24
C LEU A 170 23.05 -0.52 19.28
N ALA A 171 23.57 -0.79 20.47
CA ALA A 171 24.95 -1.24 20.68
C ALA A 171 25.04 -2.34 21.76
N PRO A 172 24.50 -3.55 21.51
CA PRO A 172 24.61 -4.67 22.44
C PRO A 172 26.00 -5.30 22.41
N ASP A 173 26.36 -6.01 23.49
CA ASP A 173 27.58 -6.83 23.53
C ASP A 173 27.52 -8.03 22.58
N ASP A 174 26.34 -8.61 22.39
CA ASP A 174 26.09 -9.67 21.40
C ASP A 174 25.37 -9.08 20.17
N VAL A 175 26.07 -9.12 19.04
CA VAL A 175 25.63 -8.57 17.75
C VAL A 175 24.32 -9.17 17.26
N ASN A 176 23.95 -10.39 17.68
CA ASN A 176 22.68 -11.03 17.32
C ASN A 176 21.46 -10.30 17.89
N PHE A 177 21.64 -9.47 18.91
CA PHE A 177 20.59 -8.68 19.54
C PHE A 177 20.54 -7.23 19.04
N ARG A 178 21.44 -6.85 18.11
CA ARG A 178 21.58 -5.48 17.60
C ARG A 178 20.40 -5.12 16.71
N MET A 179 19.94 -3.88 16.86
CA MET A 179 18.90 -3.27 16.05
C MET A 179 19.47 -2.12 15.20
N PRO A 180 18.99 -1.94 13.94
CA PRO A 180 18.05 -2.82 13.24
C PRO A 180 18.67 -4.18 12.88
N LYS A 181 17.86 -5.24 12.89
CA LYS A 181 18.28 -6.58 12.45
C LYS A 181 18.56 -6.56 10.95
N ASP A 182 19.60 -7.28 10.53
CA ASP A 182 19.94 -7.51 9.11
C ASP A 182 20.21 -6.23 8.28
N ASP A 183 20.49 -5.09 8.92
CA ASP A 183 20.87 -3.82 8.27
C ASP A 183 22.22 -3.31 8.84
N ALA A 184 22.87 -2.35 8.17
CA ALA A 184 24.17 -1.79 8.57
C ALA A 184 24.18 -1.18 9.99
N GLY A 185 23.02 -0.88 10.58
CA GLY A 185 22.91 -0.23 11.89
C GLY A 185 23.11 1.29 11.83
N LEU A 186 22.94 1.95 12.98
CA LEU A 186 23.30 3.35 13.13
C LEU A 186 24.82 3.47 13.33
N THR A 187 25.43 4.54 12.84
CA THR A 187 26.86 4.82 13.09
C THR A 187 27.10 5.19 14.54
N LYS A 188 28.36 5.15 15.00
CA LYS A 188 28.72 5.54 16.37
C LYS A 188 28.31 6.98 16.69
N GLU A 189 28.41 7.87 15.70
CA GLU A 189 28.03 9.28 15.80
C GLU A 189 26.52 9.42 15.95
N GLN A 190 25.73 8.66 15.17
CA GLN A 190 24.27 8.64 15.26
C GLN A 190 23.80 8.07 16.61
N ILE A 191 24.43 6.99 17.10
CA ILE A 191 24.16 6.44 18.43
C ILE A 191 24.53 7.45 19.52
N SER A 192 25.62 8.20 19.36
CA SER A 192 26.04 9.25 20.30
C SER A 192 25.02 10.39 20.38
N ILE A 193 24.40 10.79 19.27
CA ILE A 193 23.30 11.78 19.25
C ILE A 193 22.14 11.30 20.12
N ILE A 194 21.72 10.04 19.96
CA ILE A 194 20.63 9.45 20.76
C ILE A 194 21.04 9.35 22.24
N ALA A 195 22.27 8.93 22.52
CA ALA A 195 22.78 8.82 23.88
C ALA A 195 22.84 10.15 24.61
N LYS A 196 23.33 11.20 23.93
CA LYS A 196 23.38 12.56 24.45
C LYS A 196 21.97 13.11 24.72
N TRP A 197 21.04 12.91 23.78
CA TRP A 197 19.64 13.29 23.98
C TRP A 197 19.00 12.60 25.20
N VAL A 198 19.24 11.31 25.41
CA VAL A 198 18.76 10.59 26.60
C VAL A 198 19.39 11.15 27.89
N ALA A 199 20.70 11.46 27.85
CA ALA A 199 21.42 12.04 28.98
C ALA A 199 20.85 13.41 29.37
N GLU A 200 20.42 14.20 28.37
CA GLU A 200 19.76 15.49 28.55
C GLU A 200 18.31 15.39 29.04
N GLY A 201 17.81 14.16 29.25
CA GLY A 201 16.49 13.89 29.82
C GLY A 201 15.46 13.43 28.80
N ALA A 202 15.88 13.05 27.59
CA ALA A 202 15.00 12.53 26.54
C ALA A 202 13.80 13.45 26.25
N MET A 203 14.04 14.77 26.18
CA MET A 203 12.99 15.76 26.06
C MET A 203 12.40 15.79 24.65
N PHE A 204 11.07 15.92 24.56
CA PHE A 204 10.36 16.18 23.31
C PHE A 204 10.26 17.69 23.05
N ASP A 205 10.64 18.12 21.85
CA ASP A 205 10.66 19.53 21.45
C ASP A 205 9.72 19.85 20.26
N GLY A 206 8.81 18.93 19.93
CA GLY A 206 7.81 19.07 18.86
C GLY A 206 6.47 19.65 19.31
N GLU A 207 5.58 19.88 18.33
CA GLU A 207 4.26 20.51 18.55
C GLU A 207 3.26 19.59 19.28
N SER A 208 3.28 18.29 18.98
CA SER A 208 2.42 17.28 19.59
C SER A 208 3.14 15.93 19.59
N GLU A 209 3.06 15.20 20.70
CA GLU A 209 3.69 13.91 20.87
C GLU A 209 2.96 12.77 20.12
N GLU A 210 1.72 13.00 19.72
CA GLU A 210 0.84 12.11 18.96
C GLU A 210 1.06 12.23 17.45
N LYS A 211 1.74 13.29 17.00
CA LYS A 211 2.05 13.51 15.58
C LYS A 211 3.03 12.45 15.09
N ALA A 212 2.72 11.86 13.92
CA ALA A 212 3.56 10.83 13.31
C ALA A 212 4.95 11.39 12.99
N LEU A 213 6.02 10.70 13.41
CA LEU A 213 7.40 11.14 13.18
C LEU A 213 7.71 11.35 11.69
N ALA A 214 7.07 10.58 10.80
CA ALA A 214 7.19 10.75 9.34
C ALA A 214 6.79 12.15 8.85
N SER A 215 5.87 12.82 9.55
CA SER A 215 5.42 14.19 9.24
C SER A 215 6.33 15.28 9.80
N LEU A 216 7.34 14.92 10.59
CA LEU A 216 8.32 15.85 11.18
C LEU A 216 9.56 16.05 10.30
N ARG A 217 9.60 15.45 9.10
CA ARG A 217 10.63 15.75 8.10
C ARG A 217 10.69 17.24 7.83
N THR A 218 11.86 17.85 8.00
CA THR A 218 11.98 19.29 7.83
C THR A 218 12.04 19.66 6.35
N LYS A 219 11.53 20.86 6.02
CA LYS A 219 11.54 21.41 4.65
C LYS A 219 12.96 21.49 4.04
N VAL A 220 13.98 21.65 4.90
CA VAL A 220 15.40 21.66 4.53
C VAL A 220 15.88 20.29 4.03
N GLU A 221 15.42 19.18 4.64
CA GLU A 221 15.75 17.82 4.18
C GLU A 221 15.02 17.45 2.89
N ALA A 222 13.81 17.99 2.66
CA ALA A 222 13.08 17.83 1.41
C ALA A 222 13.77 18.56 0.24
N GLU A 223 14.31 19.76 0.48
CA GLU A 223 15.06 20.54 -0.52
C GLU A 223 16.47 19.95 -0.77
N GLU A 224 17.15 19.40 0.26
CA GLU A 224 18.43 18.68 0.08
C GLU A 224 18.29 17.31 -0.60
N THR A 225 17.17 16.61 -0.41
CA THR A 225 16.91 15.34 -1.13
C THR A 225 16.58 15.59 -2.60
N ASP A 226 15.80 16.63 -2.91
CA ASP A 226 15.53 17.04 -4.30
C ASP A 226 16.82 17.40 -5.06
N ALA A 227 17.78 18.06 -4.40
CA ALA A 227 19.09 18.38 -5.00
C ALA A 227 19.99 17.15 -5.28
N LYS A 228 19.69 15.99 -4.68
CA LYS A 228 20.48 14.74 -4.80
C LYS A 228 19.84 13.69 -5.72
N ILE A 229 18.65 13.96 -6.27
CA ILE A 229 17.97 13.02 -7.18
C ILE A 229 18.72 12.94 -8.50
N LYS A 230 19.34 11.79 -8.76
CA LYS A 230 20.04 11.50 -10.02
C LYS A 230 19.07 10.81 -10.98
N ILE A 231 18.68 11.49 -12.06
CA ILE A 231 17.91 10.89 -13.15
C ILE A 231 18.85 10.74 -14.34
N VAL A 232 19.08 9.49 -14.77
CA VAL A 232 19.91 9.18 -15.93
C VAL A 232 19.00 9.08 -17.15
N LYS A 233 19.23 9.88 -18.19
CA LYS A 233 18.47 9.77 -19.44
C LYS A 233 18.97 8.62 -20.29
N ALA A 234 18.05 7.94 -20.97
CA ALA A 234 18.38 6.90 -21.94
C ALA A 234 19.14 7.47 -23.15
N LYS A 235 20.03 6.65 -23.71
CA LYS A 235 20.86 6.97 -24.89
C LYS A 235 20.24 6.47 -26.20
N GLY A 236 19.19 5.65 -26.12
CA GLY A 236 18.51 5.03 -27.26
C GLY A 236 19.16 3.73 -27.73
N THR A 237 20.16 3.22 -27.01
CA THR A 237 20.84 1.93 -27.29
C THR A 237 20.42 0.84 -26.33
N GLU A 238 19.63 1.18 -25.31
CA GLU A 238 19.12 0.28 -24.29
C GLU A 238 18.12 -0.72 -24.87
N LYS A 239 18.19 -1.96 -24.40
CA LYS A 239 17.30 -3.06 -24.79
C LYS A 239 15.93 -2.87 -24.16
N VAL A 240 15.88 -2.35 -22.93
CA VAL A 240 14.64 -2.16 -22.18
C VAL A 240 14.30 -0.66 -22.09
N SER A 241 13.07 -0.33 -22.48
CA SER A 241 12.51 1.01 -22.36
C SER A 241 11.78 1.13 -21.03
N PHE A 242 12.09 2.16 -20.24
CA PHE A 242 11.39 2.37 -18.98
C PHE A 242 9.90 2.63 -19.21
N THR A 243 9.57 3.58 -20.09
CA THR A 243 8.17 3.96 -20.36
C THR A 243 7.35 2.86 -21.02
N ARG A 244 7.94 2.04 -21.90
CA ARG A 244 7.23 0.98 -22.62
C ARG A 244 7.19 -0.34 -21.87
N ASP A 245 8.29 -0.76 -21.25
CA ASP A 245 8.45 -2.12 -20.74
C ASP A 245 8.37 -2.20 -19.21
N ILE A 246 8.80 -1.16 -18.49
CA ILE A 246 8.82 -1.14 -17.01
C ILE A 246 7.59 -0.47 -16.39
N ALA A 247 7.29 0.75 -16.84
CA ALA A 247 6.21 1.59 -16.29
C ALA A 247 4.84 0.88 -16.27
N PRO A 248 4.43 0.12 -17.31
CA PRO A 248 3.10 -0.51 -17.30
C PRO A 248 2.87 -1.52 -16.19
N PHE A 249 3.81 -2.44 -15.95
CA PHE A 249 3.61 -3.41 -14.87
C PHE A 249 3.80 -2.78 -13.49
N MET A 250 4.68 -1.77 -13.35
CA MET A 250 4.81 -1.04 -12.09
C MET A 250 3.53 -0.26 -11.76
N ALA A 251 2.92 0.36 -12.77
CA ALA A 251 1.65 1.06 -12.61
C ALA A 251 0.53 0.12 -12.14
N ASN A 252 0.45 -1.08 -12.73
CA ASN A 252 -0.61 -2.05 -12.44
C ASN A 252 -0.40 -2.80 -11.11
N LEU A 253 0.85 -3.10 -10.75
CA LEU A 253 1.17 -3.94 -9.59
C LEU A 253 1.55 -3.12 -8.36
N CYS A 254 2.32 -2.06 -8.52
CA CYS A 254 2.97 -1.37 -7.41
C CYS A 254 2.16 -0.18 -6.90
N LEU A 255 1.49 0.57 -7.79
CA LEU A 255 0.73 1.77 -7.39
C LEU A 255 -0.45 1.47 -6.46
N ARG A 256 -0.96 0.24 -6.44
CA ARG A 256 -2.01 -0.16 -5.48
C ARG A 256 -1.65 0.13 -4.02
N CYS A 257 -0.35 0.08 -3.69
CA CYS A 257 0.16 0.30 -2.34
C CYS A 257 1.13 1.47 -2.23
N HIS A 258 1.82 1.83 -3.32
CA HIS A 258 2.86 2.85 -3.37
C HIS A 258 2.41 4.11 -4.12
N SER A 259 1.20 4.57 -3.84
CA SER A 259 0.62 5.81 -4.36
C SER A 259 -0.27 6.50 -3.31
N GLY A 260 -0.78 7.68 -3.63
CA GLY A 260 -1.72 8.43 -2.79
C GLY A 260 -1.07 9.14 -1.61
N GLN A 261 -1.91 9.53 -0.65
CA GLN A 261 -1.51 10.35 0.50
C GLN A 261 -0.69 9.59 1.55
N GLU A 262 -0.88 8.27 1.67
CA GLU A 262 -0.18 7.42 2.65
C GLU A 262 0.40 6.15 1.99
N PRO A 263 1.40 6.29 1.10
CA PRO A 263 1.98 5.14 0.42
C PRO A 263 2.74 4.24 1.40
N ARG A 264 2.71 2.92 1.18
CA ARG A 264 3.39 1.95 2.04
C ARG A 264 4.89 2.21 2.10
N GLY A 265 5.42 2.27 3.32
CA GLY A 265 6.82 2.61 3.57
C GLY A 265 7.19 4.03 3.11
N GLY A 266 6.20 4.92 2.92
CA GLY A 266 6.37 6.28 2.39
C GLY A 266 7.00 6.36 1.00
N LEU A 267 7.07 5.24 0.27
CA LEU A 267 7.59 5.20 -1.10
C LEU A 267 6.45 5.47 -2.07
N SER A 268 6.49 6.61 -2.75
CA SER A 268 5.64 6.87 -3.91
C SER A 268 6.32 6.36 -5.18
N LEU A 269 5.54 5.69 -6.03
CA LEU A 269 5.93 5.28 -7.38
C LEU A 269 5.06 5.98 -8.43
N GLU A 270 4.30 7.02 -8.04
CA GLU A 270 3.39 7.74 -8.93
C GLU A 270 4.11 8.40 -10.10
N THR A 271 5.38 8.75 -9.94
CA THR A 271 6.23 9.30 -10.99
C THR A 271 7.61 8.63 -10.95
N PHE A 272 8.36 8.71 -12.05
CA PHE A 272 9.76 8.26 -12.05
C PHE A 272 10.58 9.05 -11.01
N TYR A 273 10.29 10.34 -10.89
CA TYR A 273 10.90 11.24 -9.92
C TYR A 273 10.70 10.76 -8.48
N ASP A 274 9.48 10.38 -8.11
CA ASP A 274 9.16 9.89 -6.76
C ASP A 274 9.87 8.57 -6.44
N MET A 275 9.96 7.68 -7.43
CA MET A 275 10.73 6.44 -7.29
C MET A 275 12.22 6.73 -6.99
N MET A 276 12.80 7.71 -7.69
CA MET A 276 14.19 8.11 -7.48
C MET A 276 14.41 8.84 -6.15
N ARG A 277 13.39 9.54 -5.67
CA ARG A 277 13.39 10.18 -4.34
C ARG A 277 13.42 9.15 -3.21
N GLY A 278 12.77 8.00 -3.41
CA GLY A 278 12.70 6.92 -2.42
C GLY A 278 11.65 7.13 -1.33
N GLY A 279 11.69 6.30 -0.29
CA GLY A 279 10.68 6.26 0.77
C GLY A 279 11.23 6.54 2.17
N GLN A 280 10.51 6.08 3.19
CA GLN A 280 10.94 6.13 4.59
C GLN A 280 12.24 5.37 4.82
N SER A 281 12.49 4.29 4.06
CA SER A 281 13.74 3.53 4.15
C SER A 281 14.89 4.11 3.30
N GLY A 282 14.74 5.35 2.80
CA GLY A 282 15.72 6.01 1.94
C GLY A 282 15.57 5.69 0.46
N ILE A 283 16.66 5.93 -0.28
CA ILE A 283 16.73 5.73 -1.74
C ILE A 283 16.57 4.25 -2.08
N VAL A 284 15.65 3.94 -2.98
CA VAL A 284 15.35 2.56 -3.38
C VAL A 284 15.97 2.15 -4.71
N VAL A 285 16.36 3.11 -5.55
CA VAL A 285 17.04 2.92 -6.83
C VAL A 285 18.34 3.72 -6.85
N LEU A 286 19.46 3.07 -7.15
CA LEU A 286 20.78 3.69 -7.27
C LEU A 286 21.27 3.60 -8.73
N PRO A 287 21.11 4.67 -9.54
CA PRO A 287 21.40 4.61 -10.97
C PRO A 287 22.89 4.49 -11.30
N GLY A 288 23.22 3.50 -12.12
CA GLY A 288 24.58 3.17 -12.54
C GLY A 288 25.41 2.42 -11.49
N GLU A 289 24.81 2.10 -10.34
CA GLU A 289 25.41 1.21 -9.34
C GLU A 289 25.01 -0.25 -9.60
N PRO A 290 25.76 -1.24 -9.09
CA PRO A 290 25.34 -2.64 -9.15
C PRO A 290 23.91 -2.84 -8.63
N LYS A 291 23.10 -3.61 -9.37
CA LYS A 291 21.66 -3.79 -9.12
C LYS A 291 21.34 -4.25 -7.69
N GLU A 292 22.22 -5.07 -7.11
CA GLU A 292 22.09 -5.59 -5.74
C GLU A 292 22.17 -4.49 -4.67
N LYS A 293 22.74 -3.32 -4.98
CA LYS A 293 22.72 -2.16 -4.07
C LYS A 293 21.37 -1.46 -4.07
N SER A 294 20.60 -1.55 -5.14
CA SER A 294 19.25 -0.98 -5.22
C SER A 294 18.26 -1.83 -4.40
N ARG A 295 17.63 -1.21 -3.40
CA ARG A 295 16.68 -1.90 -2.52
C ARG A 295 15.44 -2.39 -3.26
N LEU A 296 14.97 -1.62 -4.25
CA LEU A 296 13.85 -2.03 -5.10
C LEU A 296 14.15 -3.38 -5.76
N PHE A 297 15.34 -3.54 -6.34
CA PHE A 297 15.79 -4.80 -6.95
C PHE A 297 15.77 -5.96 -5.95
N ARG A 298 16.38 -5.78 -4.76
CA ARG A 298 16.44 -6.83 -3.74
C ARG A 298 15.06 -7.27 -3.27
N LEU A 299 14.15 -6.33 -3.01
CA LEU A 299 12.79 -6.64 -2.60
C LEU A 299 12.02 -7.36 -3.71
N THR A 300 12.14 -6.93 -4.97
CA THR A 300 11.47 -7.60 -6.10
C THR A 300 12.03 -8.98 -6.43
N GLY A 301 13.34 -9.16 -6.24
CA GLY A 301 14.04 -10.43 -6.44
C GLY A 301 13.92 -11.39 -5.27
N GLY A 302 13.32 -10.99 -4.14
CA GLY A 302 13.24 -11.82 -2.93
C GLY A 302 14.58 -11.99 -2.22
N LEU A 303 15.53 -11.10 -2.46
CA LEU A 303 16.83 -11.03 -1.78
C LEU A 303 16.74 -10.26 -0.45
N GLU A 304 15.64 -9.55 -0.22
CA GLU A 304 15.34 -8.82 1.02
C GLU A 304 13.86 -9.01 1.37
N ASN A 305 13.56 -9.11 2.68
CA ASN A 305 12.19 -9.28 3.17
C ASN A 305 11.59 -7.97 3.70
N PRO A 306 10.27 -7.75 3.55
CA PRO A 306 9.34 -8.62 2.80
C PRO A 306 9.56 -8.52 1.28
N ARG A 307 9.44 -9.65 0.58
CA ARG A 307 9.45 -9.68 -0.89
C ARG A 307 8.33 -8.80 -1.45
N MET A 308 8.64 -8.05 -2.50
CA MET A 308 7.69 -7.19 -3.21
C MET A 308 7.37 -7.72 -4.61
N PRO A 309 6.12 -7.60 -5.10
CA PRO A 309 4.92 -7.23 -4.35
C PRO A 309 4.62 -8.23 -3.21
N ASN A 310 4.09 -7.72 -2.10
CA ASN A 310 3.80 -8.53 -0.91
C ASN A 310 2.38 -9.11 -1.00
N GLY A 311 2.26 -10.45 -0.96
CA GLY A 311 1.01 -11.21 -1.08
C GLY A 311 1.13 -12.38 -2.07
N ASP A 312 0.51 -13.52 -1.78
CA ASP A 312 0.68 -14.75 -2.58
C ASP A 312 0.10 -14.66 -4.00
N GLU A 313 -0.92 -13.83 -4.19
CA GLU A 313 -1.64 -13.65 -5.45
C GLU A 313 -1.03 -12.61 -6.40
N ILE A 314 -0.08 -11.80 -5.93
CA ILE A 314 0.48 -10.68 -6.72
C ILE A 314 1.96 -10.96 -6.98
N ARG A 315 2.29 -11.37 -8.22
CA ARG A 315 3.67 -11.68 -8.62
C ARG A 315 4.06 -10.97 -9.91
N LEU A 316 5.33 -10.55 -9.96
CA LEU A 316 5.97 -10.20 -11.23
C LEU A 316 6.02 -11.45 -12.11
N THR A 317 5.61 -11.31 -13.37
CA THR A 317 5.83 -12.36 -14.37
C THR A 317 7.33 -12.52 -14.60
N ARG A 318 7.75 -13.68 -15.12
CA ARG A 318 9.16 -13.91 -15.46
C ARG A 318 9.69 -12.84 -16.42
N LYS A 319 8.92 -12.50 -17.46
CA LYS A 319 9.25 -11.44 -18.40
C LYS A 319 9.46 -10.08 -17.70
N ASN A 320 8.50 -9.65 -16.87
CA ASN A 320 8.59 -8.35 -16.20
C ASN A 320 9.79 -8.29 -15.25
N TYR A 321 10.13 -9.41 -14.61
CA TYR A 321 11.32 -9.50 -13.78
C TYR A 321 12.61 -9.44 -14.60
N ASP A 322 12.69 -10.15 -15.74
CA ASP A 322 13.84 -10.13 -16.64
C ASP A 322 14.06 -8.73 -17.25
N ASP A 323 12.98 -8.04 -17.62
CA ASP A 323 13.01 -6.64 -18.09
C ASP A 323 13.52 -5.72 -16.97
N LEU A 324 13.03 -5.90 -15.73
CA LEU A 324 13.49 -5.13 -14.57
C LEU A 324 14.98 -5.35 -14.29
N VAL A 325 15.46 -6.60 -14.35
CA VAL A 325 16.88 -6.94 -14.19
C VAL A 325 17.71 -6.21 -15.25
N THR A 326 17.31 -6.30 -16.52
CA THR A 326 18.00 -5.67 -17.63
C THR A 326 18.04 -4.15 -17.47
N TRP A 327 16.92 -3.54 -17.07
CA TRP A 327 16.85 -2.10 -16.82
C TRP A 327 17.79 -1.62 -15.70
N PHE A 328 17.94 -2.40 -14.62
CA PHE A 328 18.94 -2.12 -13.59
C PHE A 328 20.38 -2.24 -14.12
N GLU A 329 20.65 -3.24 -14.96
CA GLU A 329 21.97 -3.44 -15.58
C GLU A 329 22.32 -2.33 -16.59
N GLU A 330 21.31 -1.76 -17.23
CA GLU A 330 21.43 -0.60 -18.13
C GLU A 330 21.53 0.74 -17.37
N GLY A 331 21.58 0.70 -16.04
CA GLY A 331 21.85 1.86 -15.20
C GLY A 331 20.61 2.66 -14.79
N CYS A 332 19.44 2.03 -14.81
CA CYS A 332 18.16 2.60 -14.37
C CYS A 332 17.76 3.87 -15.16
N VAL A 333 17.92 3.83 -16.48
CA VAL A 333 17.69 5.01 -17.33
C VAL A 333 16.21 5.34 -17.49
N PHE A 334 15.92 6.61 -17.72
CA PHE A 334 14.60 7.13 -18.05
C PHE A 334 14.55 7.62 -19.50
N ASP A 335 13.60 7.11 -20.26
CA ASP A 335 13.40 7.42 -21.68
C ASP A 335 12.10 8.22 -21.95
N GLY A 336 11.38 8.61 -20.89
CA GLY A 336 10.16 9.40 -21.01
C GLY A 336 10.40 10.91 -21.17
N PRO A 337 9.36 11.65 -21.59
CA PRO A 337 9.45 13.09 -21.83
C PRO A 337 9.64 13.91 -20.55
N ASP A 338 8.99 13.50 -19.44
CA ASP A 338 9.07 14.17 -18.14
C ASP A 338 9.08 13.13 -17.01
N PRO A 339 10.13 13.08 -16.15
CA PRO A 339 10.19 12.16 -15.03
C PRO A 339 9.17 12.45 -13.93
N LYS A 340 8.56 13.65 -13.92
CA LYS A 340 7.46 14.03 -13.02
C LYS A 340 6.08 13.74 -13.60
N ALA A 341 5.99 13.26 -14.84
CA ALA A 341 4.71 12.82 -15.37
C ALA A 341 4.21 11.58 -14.61
N PRO A 342 2.89 11.46 -14.35
CA PRO A 342 2.33 10.29 -13.70
C PRO A 342 2.67 9.02 -14.47
N LEU A 343 3.12 7.97 -13.77
CA LEU A 343 3.51 6.69 -14.35
C LEU A 343 2.35 6.05 -15.13
N ARG A 344 1.11 6.25 -14.66
CA ARG A 344 -0.12 5.84 -15.35
C ARG A 344 -0.26 6.47 -16.74
N SER A 345 0.31 7.63 -17.01
CA SER A 345 0.23 8.27 -18.32
C SER A 345 1.01 7.53 -19.42
N PHE A 346 1.97 6.67 -19.04
CA PHE A 346 2.71 5.81 -19.97
C PHE A 346 2.02 4.47 -20.22
N VAL A 347 0.98 4.15 -19.45
CA VAL A 347 0.18 2.94 -19.65
C VAL A 347 -0.77 3.21 -20.79
N LYS A 348 -0.57 2.50 -21.90
CA LYS A 348 -1.54 2.48 -23.00
C LYS A 348 -2.91 2.13 -22.44
N SER A 349 -3.92 2.89 -22.82
CA SER A 349 -5.30 2.56 -22.47
C SER A 349 -5.63 1.15 -22.94
N ASP A 350 -6.59 0.53 -22.27
CA ASP A 350 -7.14 -0.78 -22.62
C ASP A 350 -7.51 -0.85 -24.12
N ALA A 351 -8.08 0.23 -24.66
CA ALA A 351 -8.41 0.36 -26.07
C ALA A 351 -7.16 0.43 -26.99
N GLU A 352 -6.09 1.09 -26.57
CA GLU A 352 -4.84 1.16 -27.33
C GLU A 352 -4.07 -0.16 -27.32
N GLN A 353 -4.05 -0.86 -26.19
CA GLN A 353 -3.47 -2.21 -26.10
C GLN A 353 -4.24 -3.20 -26.96
N ALA A 354 -5.57 -3.15 -26.92
CA ALA A 354 -6.45 -3.95 -27.77
C ALA A 354 -6.19 -3.68 -29.25
N LYS A 355 -6.07 -2.40 -29.62
CA LYS A 355 -5.80 -1.96 -30.99
C LYS A 355 -4.42 -2.42 -31.47
N GLU A 356 -3.38 -2.30 -30.64
CA GLU A 356 -2.04 -2.77 -30.99
C GLU A 356 -1.98 -4.29 -31.15
N MET A 357 -2.59 -5.05 -30.24
CA MET A 357 -2.70 -6.50 -30.38
C MET A 357 -3.57 -6.89 -31.59
N ALA A 358 -4.56 -6.07 -31.94
CA ALA A 358 -5.34 -6.21 -33.18
C ALA A 358 -4.56 -5.99 -34.46
N THR A 359 -3.54 -5.13 -34.43
CA THR A 359 -2.68 -4.94 -35.60
C THR A 359 -1.63 -6.04 -35.80
N LYS A 360 -1.31 -6.84 -34.77
CA LYS A 360 -0.19 -7.79 -34.80
C LYS A 360 -0.55 -9.25 -35.08
N ILE A 361 -1.80 -9.64 -34.91
CA ILE A 361 -2.24 -11.06 -34.99
C ILE A 361 -3.41 -11.17 -35.96
N SER A 362 -3.34 -12.08 -36.93
CA SER A 362 -4.45 -12.32 -37.87
C SER A 362 -5.68 -12.90 -37.15
N PRO A 363 -6.91 -12.72 -37.69
CA PRO A 363 -8.10 -13.33 -37.10
C PRO A 363 -8.03 -14.86 -36.98
N ALA A 364 -7.35 -15.53 -37.91
CA ALA A 364 -7.15 -16.98 -37.89
C ALA A 364 -6.23 -17.42 -36.75
N GLU A 365 -5.08 -16.76 -36.57
CA GLU A 365 -4.18 -17.02 -35.43
C GLU A 365 -4.86 -16.72 -34.09
N PHE A 366 -5.67 -15.67 -34.04
CA PHE A 366 -6.44 -15.32 -32.84
C PHE A 366 -7.45 -16.42 -32.46
N ASN A 367 -8.08 -17.05 -33.45
CA ASN A 367 -8.98 -18.20 -33.24
C ASN A 367 -8.24 -19.46 -32.75
N THR A 368 -7.05 -19.73 -33.29
CA THR A 368 -6.21 -20.84 -32.81
C THR A 368 -5.83 -20.64 -31.36
N LEU A 369 -5.31 -19.45 -31.01
CA LEU A 369 -4.96 -19.11 -29.63
C LEU A 369 -6.17 -19.17 -28.69
N ARG A 370 -7.35 -18.71 -29.17
CA ARG A 370 -8.61 -18.84 -28.42
C ARG A 370 -8.90 -20.29 -28.07
N LYS A 371 -8.82 -21.17 -29.07
CA LYS A 371 -9.13 -22.58 -28.90
C LYS A 371 -8.17 -23.26 -27.92
N GLU A 372 -6.88 -23.06 -28.09
CA GLU A 372 -5.85 -23.62 -27.21
C GLU A 372 -6.02 -23.15 -25.77
N LYS A 373 -6.16 -21.83 -25.56
CA LYS A 373 -6.33 -21.25 -24.23
C LYS A 373 -7.63 -21.71 -23.58
N SER A 374 -8.74 -21.74 -24.32
CA SER A 374 -10.04 -22.17 -23.78
C SER A 374 -10.06 -23.66 -23.42
N LEU A 375 -9.39 -24.51 -24.20
CA LEU A 375 -9.20 -25.92 -23.83
C LEU A 375 -8.30 -26.06 -22.59
N GLN A 376 -7.22 -25.29 -22.49
CA GLN A 376 -6.37 -25.28 -21.30
C GLN A 376 -7.15 -24.83 -20.05
N GLN A 377 -7.99 -23.79 -20.17
CA GLN A 377 -8.86 -23.31 -19.08
C GLN A 377 -9.81 -24.42 -18.63
N PHE A 378 -10.45 -25.12 -19.57
CA PHE A 378 -11.33 -26.25 -19.27
C PHE A 378 -10.58 -27.38 -18.57
N SER A 379 -9.46 -27.86 -19.12
CA SER A 379 -8.67 -28.95 -18.54
C SER A 379 -8.08 -28.60 -17.18
N LYS A 380 -7.75 -27.33 -16.93
CA LYS A 380 -7.29 -26.86 -15.62
C LYS A 380 -8.41 -26.94 -14.58
N ALA A 381 -9.63 -26.53 -14.95
CA ALA A 381 -10.79 -26.57 -14.07
C ALA A 381 -11.30 -28.00 -13.83
N LEU A 382 -11.30 -28.83 -14.87
CA LEU A 382 -11.91 -30.16 -14.87
C LEU A 382 -10.93 -31.19 -15.48
N PRO A 383 -9.84 -31.53 -14.77
CA PRO A 383 -8.79 -32.40 -15.32
C PRO A 383 -9.23 -33.85 -15.58
N GLN A 384 -10.34 -34.27 -14.97
CA GLN A 384 -10.89 -35.64 -15.10
C GLN A 384 -12.07 -35.71 -16.09
N GLU A 385 -12.47 -34.59 -16.68
CA GLU A 385 -13.59 -34.54 -17.63
C GLU A 385 -13.06 -34.38 -19.06
N THR A 386 -13.79 -34.93 -20.03
CA THR A 386 -13.49 -34.72 -21.45
C THR A 386 -14.36 -33.60 -22.01
N ALA A 387 -13.71 -32.62 -22.64
CA ALA A 387 -14.41 -31.55 -23.32
C ALA A 387 -15.04 -32.04 -24.63
N THR A 388 -16.32 -31.75 -24.81
CA THR A 388 -16.97 -31.75 -26.12
C THR A 388 -16.89 -30.35 -26.69
N THR A 389 -16.52 -30.23 -27.97
CA THR A 389 -16.29 -28.94 -28.64
C THR A 389 -17.11 -28.79 -29.91
N LEU A 390 -17.71 -27.62 -30.12
CA LEU A 390 -18.34 -27.21 -31.38
C LEU A 390 -17.79 -25.86 -31.81
N GLU A 391 -17.53 -25.71 -33.11
CA GLU A 391 -17.05 -24.45 -33.70
C GLU A 391 -18.04 -23.93 -34.73
N SER A 392 -18.30 -22.63 -34.67
CA SER A 392 -19.09 -21.88 -35.64
C SER A 392 -18.32 -20.64 -36.10
N ASP A 393 -18.93 -19.79 -36.93
CA ASP A 393 -18.26 -18.58 -37.42
C ASP A 393 -17.88 -17.61 -36.29
N GLU A 394 -18.75 -17.48 -35.27
CA GLU A 394 -18.61 -16.48 -34.19
C GLU A 394 -18.28 -17.10 -32.83
N LEU A 395 -18.54 -18.40 -32.66
CA LEU A 395 -18.54 -19.05 -31.34
C LEU A 395 -17.66 -20.30 -31.34
N LEU A 396 -16.94 -20.46 -30.24
CA LEU A 396 -16.26 -21.70 -29.83
C LEU A 396 -16.98 -22.23 -28.59
N ILE A 397 -17.74 -23.32 -28.72
CA ILE A 397 -18.51 -23.88 -27.61
C ILE A 397 -17.75 -25.07 -27.05
N ILE A 398 -17.56 -25.08 -25.73
CA ILE A 398 -16.81 -26.11 -25.00
C ILE A 398 -17.65 -26.53 -23.79
N GLY A 399 -17.81 -27.82 -23.54
CA GLY A 399 -18.51 -28.26 -22.33
C GLY A 399 -18.39 -29.74 -22.05
N ASN A 400 -18.83 -30.15 -20.86
CA ASN A 400 -18.98 -31.57 -20.47
C ASN A 400 -20.45 -32.03 -20.48
N VAL A 401 -21.31 -31.33 -21.22
CA VAL A 401 -22.67 -31.78 -21.54
C VAL A 401 -22.68 -32.59 -22.85
N PRO A 402 -23.71 -33.42 -23.10
CA PRO A 402 -23.82 -34.17 -24.36
C PRO A 402 -23.80 -33.26 -25.59
N GLU A 403 -23.22 -33.72 -26.70
CA GLU A 403 -23.15 -32.97 -27.96
C GLU A 403 -24.50 -32.40 -28.45
N PRO A 404 -25.65 -33.11 -28.36
CA PRO A 404 -26.94 -32.54 -28.71
C PRO A 404 -27.30 -31.29 -27.90
N ARG A 405 -26.91 -31.25 -26.61
CA ARG A 405 -27.13 -30.10 -25.74
C ARG A 405 -26.25 -28.91 -26.16
N LEU A 406 -25.00 -29.15 -26.56
CA LEU A 406 -24.15 -28.08 -27.12
C LEU A 406 -24.71 -27.53 -28.44
N LYS A 407 -25.23 -28.39 -29.33
CA LYS A 407 -25.90 -27.95 -30.58
C LYS A 407 -27.13 -27.09 -30.30
N GLN A 408 -27.88 -27.41 -29.26
CA GLN A 408 -29.02 -26.59 -28.83
C GLN A 408 -28.57 -25.21 -28.32
N VAL A 409 -27.52 -25.16 -27.50
CA VAL A 409 -26.91 -23.90 -27.03
C VAL A 409 -26.39 -23.07 -28.21
N GLU A 410 -25.73 -23.71 -29.18
CA GLU A 410 -25.23 -23.06 -30.41
C GLU A 410 -26.37 -22.40 -31.20
N ALA A 411 -27.47 -23.12 -31.41
CA ALA A 411 -28.62 -22.63 -32.15
C ALA A 411 -29.23 -21.39 -31.46
N TRP A 412 -29.43 -21.44 -30.14
CA TRP A 412 -29.91 -20.29 -29.38
C TRP A 412 -28.94 -19.11 -29.41
N ALA A 413 -27.63 -19.37 -29.32
CA ALA A 413 -26.63 -18.33 -29.36
C ALA A 413 -26.57 -17.63 -30.73
N LYS A 414 -26.68 -18.40 -31.83
CA LYS A 414 -26.75 -17.86 -33.21
C LYS A 414 -27.98 -16.99 -33.43
N GLU A 415 -29.15 -17.45 -32.98
CA GLU A 415 -30.40 -16.68 -33.03
C GLU A 415 -30.27 -15.36 -32.28
N HIS A 416 -29.72 -15.41 -31.06
CA HIS A 416 -29.55 -14.22 -30.23
C HIS A 416 -28.49 -13.24 -30.77
N VAL A 417 -27.38 -13.75 -31.31
CA VAL A 417 -26.37 -12.96 -32.02
C VAL A 417 -26.99 -12.18 -33.18
N ALA A 418 -27.86 -12.81 -33.97
CA ALA A 418 -28.56 -12.12 -35.05
C ALA A 418 -29.49 -11.02 -34.52
N MET A 419 -30.16 -11.25 -33.39
CA MET A 419 -30.99 -10.25 -32.72
C MET A 419 -30.15 -9.06 -32.23
N LEU A 420 -28.98 -9.30 -31.63
CA LEU A 420 -28.07 -8.25 -31.17
C LEU A 420 -27.54 -7.40 -32.33
N ARG A 421 -27.18 -8.02 -33.47
CA ARG A 421 -26.77 -7.29 -34.69
C ARG A 421 -27.85 -6.31 -35.15
N LYS A 422 -29.10 -6.77 -35.19
CA LYS A 422 -30.25 -5.95 -35.57
C LYS A 422 -30.55 -4.85 -34.55
N GLY A 423 -30.45 -5.15 -33.26
CA GLY A 423 -30.80 -4.24 -32.17
C GLY A 423 -29.78 -3.11 -31.95
N PHE A 424 -28.49 -3.38 -32.15
CA PHE A 424 -27.40 -2.43 -31.84
C PHE A 424 -26.66 -1.90 -33.08
N GLY A 425 -27.15 -2.20 -34.29
CA GLY A 425 -26.61 -1.65 -35.54
C GLY A 425 -25.24 -2.22 -35.93
N GLY A 426 -25.00 -3.50 -35.68
CA GLY A 426 -23.73 -4.17 -36.01
C GLY A 426 -23.47 -4.27 -37.51
N THR A 427 -22.20 -4.17 -37.92
CA THR A 427 -21.73 -4.34 -39.31
C THR A 427 -21.76 -5.80 -39.76
N ALA A 428 -21.73 -6.07 -41.08
CA ALA A 428 -21.74 -7.42 -41.65
C ALA A 428 -20.53 -8.32 -41.27
N GLY A 429 -19.45 -7.75 -40.70
CA GLY A 429 -18.26 -8.48 -40.25
C GLY A 429 -18.46 -9.21 -38.91
N PRO A 430 -17.45 -9.98 -38.46
CA PRO A 430 -17.51 -10.74 -37.21
C PRO A 430 -17.73 -9.82 -36.00
N ILE A 431 -18.53 -10.26 -35.02
CA ILE A 431 -18.84 -9.47 -33.82
C ILE A 431 -17.61 -9.36 -32.92
N TRP A 432 -16.89 -10.46 -32.83
CA TRP A 432 -15.71 -10.60 -32.03
C TRP A 432 -14.49 -10.52 -32.93
N LYS A 433 -13.39 -10.04 -32.37
CA LYS A 433 -12.10 -10.36 -32.95
C LYS A 433 -11.88 -11.86 -32.71
N GLY A 434 -12.00 -12.66 -33.76
CA GLY A 434 -12.04 -14.13 -33.65
C GLY A 434 -13.40 -14.66 -33.17
N ARG A 435 -13.40 -15.63 -32.26
CA ARG A 435 -14.61 -16.24 -31.67
C ARG A 435 -14.76 -15.91 -30.20
N LEU A 436 -16.00 -15.79 -29.75
CA LEU A 436 -16.33 -15.85 -28.32
C LEU A 436 -16.35 -17.31 -27.87
N ALA A 437 -15.61 -17.64 -26.81
CA ALA A 437 -15.72 -18.96 -26.21
C ALA A 437 -16.96 -19.05 -25.29
N VAL A 438 -17.69 -20.16 -25.35
CA VAL A 438 -18.89 -20.43 -24.55
C VAL A 438 -18.66 -21.74 -23.82
N PHE A 439 -18.43 -21.65 -22.52
CA PHE A 439 -18.27 -22.80 -21.64
C PHE A 439 -19.63 -23.25 -21.09
N VAL A 440 -19.96 -24.53 -21.24
CA VAL A 440 -21.22 -25.12 -20.73
C VAL A 440 -20.89 -26.26 -19.77
N MET A 441 -21.11 -26.00 -18.48
CA MET A 441 -20.82 -26.91 -17.39
C MET A 441 -22.08 -27.71 -17.04
N LYS A 442 -21.97 -29.05 -16.98
CA LYS A 442 -23.11 -29.94 -16.75
C LYS A 442 -23.77 -29.81 -15.37
N ASP A 443 -23.05 -29.25 -14.40
CA ASP A 443 -23.48 -29.14 -13.01
C ASP A 443 -22.84 -27.94 -12.31
N ARG A 444 -23.35 -27.66 -11.11
CA ARG A 444 -22.88 -26.59 -10.22
C ARG A 444 -21.40 -26.74 -9.88
N PHE A 445 -20.96 -27.96 -9.58
CA PHE A 445 -19.57 -28.23 -9.19
C PHE A 445 -18.60 -27.80 -10.29
N GLY A 446 -18.85 -28.21 -11.54
CA GLY A 446 -17.98 -27.82 -12.64
C GLY A 446 -17.97 -26.32 -12.92
N TYR A 447 -19.10 -25.64 -12.73
CA TYR A 447 -19.16 -24.19 -12.80
C TYR A 447 -18.35 -23.49 -11.69
N GLU A 448 -18.46 -23.97 -10.46
CA GLU A 448 -17.72 -23.43 -9.31
C GLU A 448 -16.21 -23.67 -9.42
N GLU A 449 -15.80 -24.87 -9.80
CA GLU A 449 -14.40 -25.22 -10.03
C GLU A 449 -13.79 -24.39 -11.15
N PHE A 450 -14.54 -24.14 -12.23
CA PHE A 450 -14.08 -23.25 -13.29
C PHE A 450 -13.87 -21.83 -12.76
N SER A 451 -14.86 -21.27 -12.06
CA SER A 451 -14.75 -19.92 -11.48
C SER A 451 -13.57 -19.82 -10.50
N LEU A 452 -13.38 -20.81 -9.63
CA LEU A 452 -12.32 -20.79 -8.64
C LEU A 452 -10.94 -20.93 -9.30
N THR A 453 -10.78 -21.92 -10.17
CA THR A 453 -9.46 -22.30 -10.72
C THR A 453 -9.01 -21.41 -11.88
N VAL A 454 -9.95 -20.96 -12.71
CA VAL A 454 -9.66 -20.11 -13.88
C VAL A 454 -9.77 -18.63 -13.52
N ASN A 455 -10.82 -18.24 -12.77
CA ASN A 455 -11.07 -16.83 -12.43
C ASN A 455 -10.55 -16.41 -11.06
N GLY A 456 -10.08 -17.34 -10.23
CA GLY A 456 -9.53 -17.02 -8.91
C GLY A 456 -10.58 -16.49 -7.94
N ARG A 457 -11.87 -16.79 -8.15
CA ARG A 457 -12.95 -16.26 -7.31
C ARG A 457 -14.05 -17.29 -7.03
N PRO A 458 -14.61 -17.30 -5.81
CA PRO A 458 -15.80 -18.09 -5.52
C PRO A 458 -17.01 -17.55 -6.29
N THR A 459 -17.97 -18.43 -6.56
CA THR A 459 -19.26 -18.04 -7.13
C THR A 459 -20.19 -17.57 -6.02
N GLN A 460 -21.17 -16.75 -6.39
CA GLN A 460 -22.28 -16.38 -5.49
C GLN A 460 -23.42 -17.39 -5.66
N GLU A 461 -24.25 -17.56 -4.63
CA GLU A 461 -25.30 -18.59 -4.56
C GLU A 461 -26.29 -18.54 -5.75
N ARG A 462 -26.62 -17.34 -6.26
CA ARG A 462 -27.52 -17.17 -7.43
C ARG A 462 -26.80 -17.08 -8.79
N MET A 463 -25.47 -17.10 -8.81
CA MET A 463 -24.72 -16.91 -10.03
C MET A 463 -24.64 -18.23 -10.80
N GLN A 464 -25.37 -18.36 -11.90
CA GLN A 464 -25.35 -19.56 -12.77
C GLN A 464 -24.60 -19.30 -14.08
N GLY A 465 -24.11 -18.09 -14.27
CA GLY A 465 -23.29 -17.74 -15.42
C GLY A 465 -22.52 -16.46 -15.16
N HIS A 466 -21.43 -16.30 -15.90
CA HIS A 466 -20.66 -15.07 -15.91
C HIS A 466 -19.94 -14.91 -17.25
N LEU A 467 -19.46 -13.70 -17.50
CA LEU A 467 -18.66 -13.36 -18.67
C LEU A 467 -17.31 -12.77 -18.25
N VAL A 468 -16.29 -13.02 -19.07
CA VAL A 468 -14.97 -12.41 -18.97
C VAL A 468 -14.59 -11.91 -20.34
N ILE A 469 -14.36 -10.60 -20.46
CA ILE A 469 -13.84 -9.95 -21.67
C ILE A 469 -12.68 -9.08 -21.21
N SER A 470 -11.45 -9.47 -21.55
CA SER A 470 -10.25 -8.67 -21.32
C SER A 470 -10.16 -7.53 -22.33
N PRO A 471 -9.49 -6.42 -21.98
CA PRO A 471 -9.20 -5.34 -22.92
C PRO A 471 -8.61 -5.80 -24.25
N THR A 472 -7.59 -6.66 -24.19
CA THR A 472 -6.90 -7.24 -25.34
C THR A 472 -7.76 -8.22 -26.15
N LEU A 473 -8.96 -8.53 -25.65
CA LEU A 473 -9.87 -9.57 -26.08
C LEU A 473 -9.31 -10.99 -25.97
N GLU A 474 -8.07 -11.20 -25.49
CA GLU A 474 -7.45 -12.52 -25.30
C GLU A 474 -8.30 -13.47 -24.47
N ASP A 475 -8.87 -12.95 -23.38
CA ASP A 475 -9.88 -13.64 -22.59
C ASP A 475 -11.23 -13.06 -22.96
N ALA A 476 -11.91 -13.66 -23.93
CA ALA A 476 -13.29 -13.35 -24.25
C ALA A 476 -14.10 -14.65 -24.24
N TYR A 477 -14.81 -14.88 -23.14
CA TYR A 477 -15.65 -16.05 -22.95
C TYR A 477 -16.82 -15.79 -22.01
N ILE A 478 -17.84 -16.63 -22.14
CA ILE A 478 -18.92 -16.78 -21.16
C ILE A 478 -18.88 -18.19 -20.59
N VAL A 479 -19.29 -18.33 -19.33
CA VAL A 479 -19.40 -19.61 -18.64
C VAL A 479 -20.84 -19.76 -18.16
N LEU A 480 -21.43 -20.93 -18.42
CA LEU A 480 -22.81 -21.25 -18.12
C LEU A 480 -22.88 -22.55 -17.32
N GLU A 481 -23.64 -22.53 -16.24
CA GLU A 481 -24.15 -23.73 -15.58
C GLU A 481 -25.39 -24.23 -16.34
N ASP A 482 -25.40 -25.50 -16.76
CA ASP A 482 -26.57 -26.16 -17.34
C ASP A 482 -27.56 -26.55 -16.25
N VAL A 483 -28.39 -25.59 -15.88
CA VAL A 483 -29.48 -25.74 -14.91
C VAL A 483 -30.74 -26.39 -15.50
N GLY A 484 -30.66 -26.92 -16.73
CA GLY A 484 -31.81 -27.37 -17.50
C GLY A 484 -32.67 -26.22 -18.04
N ASP A 485 -33.79 -26.58 -18.66
CA ASP A 485 -34.68 -25.63 -19.34
C ASP A 485 -35.85 -25.15 -18.45
N GLN A 486 -36.01 -25.77 -17.28
CA GLN A 486 -37.09 -25.43 -16.35
C GLN A 486 -36.81 -24.09 -15.66
N VAL A 487 -37.81 -23.21 -15.72
CA VAL A 487 -37.75 -21.89 -15.10
C VAL A 487 -38.44 -21.93 -13.74
N THR A 488 -37.74 -21.47 -12.71
CA THR A 488 -38.27 -21.33 -11.34
C THR A 488 -37.95 -19.94 -10.81
N PRO A 489 -38.52 -19.50 -9.68
CA PRO A 489 -38.11 -18.25 -9.03
C PRO A 489 -36.62 -18.16 -8.66
N LYS A 490 -35.89 -19.29 -8.65
CA LYS A 490 -34.45 -19.36 -8.33
C LYS A 490 -33.58 -19.71 -9.55
N THR A 491 -34.18 -20.15 -10.65
CA THR A 491 -33.47 -20.66 -11.81
C THR A 491 -34.06 -20.07 -13.09
N PRO A 492 -33.29 -19.33 -13.91
CA PRO A 492 -33.74 -18.68 -15.14
C PRO A 492 -33.97 -19.67 -16.29
N GLY A 493 -33.43 -20.89 -16.21
CA GLY A 493 -33.27 -21.82 -17.32
C GLY A 493 -32.05 -21.48 -18.18
N LEU A 494 -31.47 -22.48 -18.84
CA LEU A 494 -30.21 -22.31 -19.60
C LEU A 494 -30.33 -21.26 -20.71
N ARG A 495 -31.44 -21.21 -21.44
CA ARG A 495 -31.61 -20.25 -22.55
C ARG A 495 -31.58 -18.80 -22.08
N VAL A 496 -32.21 -18.49 -20.95
CA VAL A 496 -32.21 -17.13 -20.37
C VAL A 496 -30.83 -16.77 -19.86
N ASN A 497 -30.14 -17.70 -19.19
CA ASN A 497 -28.78 -17.50 -18.73
C ASN A 497 -27.81 -17.24 -19.91
N LEU A 498 -27.92 -18.02 -20.98
CA LEU A 498 -27.16 -17.82 -22.22
C LEU A 498 -27.39 -16.42 -22.79
N ILE A 499 -28.66 -15.99 -22.92
CA ILE A 499 -29.00 -14.66 -23.46
C ILE A 499 -28.44 -13.54 -22.58
N ASP A 500 -28.54 -13.65 -21.26
CA ASP A 500 -27.99 -12.68 -20.31
C ASP A 500 -26.48 -12.50 -20.53
N GLN A 501 -25.71 -13.60 -20.44
CA GLN A 501 -24.26 -13.54 -20.55
C GLN A 501 -23.79 -13.13 -21.95
N LEU A 502 -24.44 -13.62 -23.01
CA LEU A 502 -24.06 -13.32 -24.38
C LEU A 502 -24.35 -11.85 -24.74
N THR A 503 -25.43 -11.27 -24.22
CA THR A 503 -25.71 -9.83 -24.37
C THR A 503 -24.66 -8.98 -23.65
N GLY A 504 -24.34 -9.32 -22.40
CA GLY A 504 -23.32 -8.60 -21.64
C GLY A 504 -21.95 -8.66 -22.33
N ALA A 505 -21.58 -9.83 -22.85
CA ALA A 505 -20.38 -10.00 -23.63
C ALA A 505 -20.42 -9.06 -24.85
N TYR A 506 -21.55 -9.03 -25.58
CA TYR A 506 -21.67 -8.25 -26.82
C TYR A 506 -21.45 -6.78 -26.54
N LEU A 507 -22.06 -6.24 -25.48
CA LEU A 507 -21.87 -4.85 -25.08
C LEU A 507 -20.42 -4.54 -24.72
N LYS A 508 -19.71 -5.50 -24.11
CA LYS A 508 -18.30 -5.34 -23.71
C LYS A 508 -17.29 -5.61 -24.85
N ARG A 509 -17.73 -6.00 -26.05
CA ARG A 509 -16.86 -6.37 -27.20
C ARG A 509 -15.89 -5.27 -27.63
N THR A 510 -16.21 -4.01 -27.36
CA THR A 510 -15.41 -2.82 -27.69
C THR A 510 -14.27 -2.58 -26.69
N GLY A 511 -14.23 -3.33 -25.59
CA GLY A 511 -13.32 -3.08 -24.46
C GLY A 511 -13.78 -1.93 -23.55
N ALA A 512 -14.97 -1.35 -23.80
CA ALA A 512 -15.52 -0.30 -22.96
C ALA A 512 -15.87 -0.80 -21.55
N ASP A 513 -15.58 0.04 -20.56
CA ASP A 513 -15.91 -0.22 -19.16
C ASP A 513 -17.36 0.21 -18.86
N LEU A 514 -18.31 -0.63 -19.27
CA LEU A 514 -19.74 -0.44 -18.99
C LEU A 514 -20.09 -1.02 -17.61
N PRO A 515 -20.97 -0.36 -16.84
CA PRO A 515 -21.34 -0.84 -15.50
C PRO A 515 -22.14 -2.14 -15.57
N ASN A 516 -21.96 -3.00 -14.57
CA ASN A 516 -22.56 -4.34 -14.53
C ASN A 516 -24.09 -4.29 -14.47
N TRP A 517 -24.70 -3.31 -13.79
CA TRP A 517 -26.16 -3.14 -13.83
C TRP A 517 -26.68 -2.98 -15.25
N MET A 518 -25.92 -2.30 -16.13
CA MET A 518 -26.30 -2.08 -17.52
C MET A 518 -26.09 -3.35 -18.35
N LEU A 519 -24.96 -4.03 -18.17
CA LEU A 519 -24.66 -5.28 -18.86
C LEU A 519 -25.70 -6.37 -18.53
N ARG A 520 -25.90 -6.63 -17.23
CA ARG A 520 -26.85 -7.62 -16.72
C ARG A 520 -28.29 -7.21 -16.99
N GLY A 521 -28.64 -5.94 -16.77
CA GLY A 521 -29.98 -5.43 -17.01
C GLY A 521 -30.41 -5.53 -18.47
N THR A 522 -29.51 -5.18 -19.39
CA THR A 522 -29.78 -5.32 -20.83
C THR A 522 -29.89 -6.79 -21.23
N GLY A 523 -29.01 -7.66 -20.71
CA GLY A 523 -29.06 -9.09 -20.96
C GLY A 523 -30.39 -9.72 -20.53
N LEU A 524 -30.83 -9.43 -19.31
CA LEU A 524 -32.10 -9.95 -18.77
C LEU A 524 -33.32 -9.35 -19.46
N SER A 525 -33.29 -8.05 -19.80
CA SER A 525 -34.35 -7.40 -20.59
C SER A 525 -34.48 -8.02 -21.99
N MET A 526 -33.37 -8.38 -22.62
CA MET A 526 -33.36 -9.11 -23.88
C MET A 526 -33.86 -10.55 -23.70
N ALA A 527 -33.47 -11.23 -22.62
CA ALA A 527 -33.94 -12.58 -22.33
C ALA A 527 -35.46 -12.62 -22.12
N LEU A 528 -36.04 -11.59 -21.51
CA LEU A 528 -37.50 -11.45 -21.36
C LEU A 528 -38.24 -11.46 -22.70
N LYS A 529 -37.69 -10.78 -23.72
CA LYS A 529 -38.30 -10.74 -25.07
C LYS A 529 -38.38 -12.12 -25.72
N VAL A 530 -37.45 -13.02 -25.36
CA VAL A 530 -37.40 -14.39 -25.88
C VAL A 530 -38.21 -15.36 -25.01
N ALA A 531 -38.13 -15.20 -23.68
CA ALA A 531 -38.76 -16.12 -22.73
C ALA A 531 -40.25 -15.82 -22.46
N GLY A 532 -40.71 -14.59 -22.69
CA GLY A 532 -42.06 -14.16 -22.29
C GLY A 532 -42.21 -14.09 -20.76
N ARG A 533 -43.31 -14.61 -20.21
CA ARG A 533 -43.52 -14.64 -18.75
C ARG A 533 -42.50 -15.56 -18.08
N ASN A 534 -41.76 -15.04 -17.11
CA ASN A 534 -40.66 -15.75 -16.47
C ASN A 534 -40.66 -15.51 -14.94
N PRO A 535 -40.96 -16.54 -14.12
CA PRO A 535 -40.98 -16.43 -12.66
C PRO A 535 -39.67 -16.01 -12.01
N TYR A 536 -38.52 -16.30 -12.64
CA TYR A 536 -37.22 -15.84 -12.17
C TYR A 536 -37.11 -14.32 -12.29
N LEU A 537 -37.45 -13.77 -13.46
CA LEU A 537 -37.44 -12.32 -13.70
C LEU A 537 -38.47 -11.61 -12.81
N ASP A 538 -39.63 -12.21 -12.56
CA ASP A 538 -40.62 -11.67 -11.62
C ASP A 538 -40.09 -11.61 -10.17
N ALA A 539 -39.35 -12.63 -9.73
CA ALA A 539 -38.70 -12.63 -8.43
C ALA A 539 -37.64 -11.53 -8.31
N MET A 540 -36.87 -11.30 -9.38
CA MET A 540 -35.88 -10.21 -9.44
C MET A 540 -36.51 -8.83 -9.36
N ARG A 541 -37.66 -8.60 -10.02
CA ARG A 541 -38.39 -7.33 -9.89
C ARG A 541 -38.84 -7.07 -8.45
N LYS A 542 -39.36 -8.09 -7.77
CA LYS A 542 -39.75 -8.00 -6.35
C LYS A 542 -38.57 -7.68 -5.44
N GLU A 543 -37.41 -8.29 -5.71
CA GLU A 543 -36.17 -7.99 -4.99
C GLU A 543 -35.74 -6.54 -5.21
N ALA A 544 -35.72 -6.06 -6.46
CA ALA A 544 -35.35 -4.69 -6.78
C ALA A 544 -36.28 -3.66 -6.13
N ALA A 545 -37.60 -3.93 -6.08
CA ALA A 545 -38.58 -3.10 -5.39
C ALA A 545 -38.33 -2.97 -3.88
N THR A 546 -37.59 -3.90 -3.27
CA THR A 546 -37.17 -3.82 -1.86
C THR A 546 -35.86 -3.04 -1.71
N ILE A 547 -34.93 -3.21 -2.64
CA ILE A 547 -33.57 -2.66 -2.56
C ILE A 547 -33.51 -1.19 -2.96
N VAL A 548 -34.10 -0.85 -4.10
CA VAL A 548 -33.96 0.49 -4.70
C VAL A 548 -34.53 1.60 -3.78
N PRO A 549 -35.67 1.42 -3.10
CA PRO A 549 -36.14 2.42 -2.14
C PRO A 549 -35.26 2.59 -0.90
N ALA A 550 -34.47 1.57 -0.53
CA ALA A 550 -33.63 1.56 0.67
C ALA A 550 -32.24 2.20 0.46
N LEU A 551 -31.88 2.52 -0.78
CA LEU A 551 -30.61 3.16 -1.11
C LEU A 551 -30.50 4.58 -0.52
N ALA A 552 -29.30 4.97 -0.08
CA ALA A 552 -29.06 6.25 0.58
C ALA A 552 -29.38 7.45 -0.32
N ASN A 553 -28.86 7.48 -1.55
CA ASN A 553 -29.06 8.60 -2.49
C ASN A 553 -29.65 8.13 -3.82
N PRO A 554 -30.59 8.87 -4.43
CA PRO A 554 -31.25 8.47 -5.67
C PRO A 554 -30.34 8.04 -6.80
N GLN A 555 -29.21 8.73 -7.00
CA GLN A 555 -28.21 8.42 -8.02
C GLN A 555 -27.46 7.09 -7.79
N ASP A 556 -27.51 6.52 -6.60
CA ASP A 556 -26.80 5.29 -6.23
C ASP A 556 -27.28 4.09 -7.06
N VAL A 557 -28.47 4.16 -7.66
CA VAL A 557 -28.98 3.13 -8.58
C VAL A 557 -28.10 2.93 -9.83
N PHE A 558 -27.28 3.93 -10.18
CA PHE A 558 -26.38 3.89 -11.34
C PHE A 558 -24.96 3.41 -11.00
N SER A 559 -24.69 3.07 -9.73
CA SER A 559 -23.38 2.65 -9.23
C SER A 559 -23.45 1.23 -8.67
N ASP A 560 -22.68 0.31 -9.27
CA ASP A 560 -22.65 -1.10 -8.89
C ASP A 560 -22.25 -1.34 -7.43
N GLU A 561 -21.50 -0.42 -6.82
CA GLU A 561 -20.99 -0.53 -5.44
C GLU A 561 -22.04 -0.15 -4.39
N SER A 562 -23.18 0.38 -4.81
CA SER A 562 -24.19 0.92 -3.88
C SER A 562 -25.16 -0.12 -3.33
N TYR A 563 -25.09 -1.35 -3.84
CA TYR A 563 -25.92 -2.48 -3.40
C TYR A 563 -25.11 -3.78 -3.43
N SER A 564 -25.66 -4.83 -2.83
CA SER A 564 -24.99 -6.14 -2.80
C SER A 564 -24.66 -6.60 -4.24
N PRO A 565 -23.48 -7.20 -4.47
CA PRO A 565 -23.13 -7.80 -5.76
C PRO A 565 -24.19 -8.79 -6.29
N SER A 566 -24.89 -9.49 -5.40
CA SER A 566 -25.97 -10.42 -5.75
C SER A 566 -27.23 -9.72 -6.29
N SER A 567 -27.37 -8.42 -6.02
CA SER A 567 -28.53 -7.61 -6.36
C SER A 567 -28.36 -6.81 -7.66
N VAL A 568 -27.13 -6.74 -8.20
CA VAL A 568 -26.80 -5.98 -9.41
C VAL A 568 -27.71 -6.35 -10.58
N ALA A 569 -28.01 -7.63 -10.75
CA ALA A 569 -28.84 -8.11 -11.83
C ALA A 569 -30.31 -7.68 -11.68
N SER A 570 -30.84 -7.71 -10.45
CA SER A 570 -32.22 -7.34 -10.14
C SER A 570 -32.45 -5.83 -10.30
N VAL A 571 -31.54 -5.01 -9.75
CA VAL A 571 -31.55 -3.55 -9.93
C VAL A 571 -31.35 -3.20 -11.40
N GLY A 572 -30.37 -3.83 -12.07
CA GLY A 572 -30.08 -3.61 -13.48
C GLY A 572 -31.27 -3.91 -14.39
N LEU A 573 -31.96 -5.05 -14.21
CA LEU A 573 -33.14 -5.41 -15.00
C LEU A 573 -34.21 -4.32 -14.92
N THR A 574 -34.60 -3.94 -13.70
CA THR A 574 -35.67 -2.95 -13.51
C THR A 574 -35.28 -1.55 -13.96
N LEU A 575 -34.01 -1.16 -13.78
CA LEU A 575 -33.50 0.12 -14.24
C LEU A 575 -33.48 0.19 -15.77
N VAL A 576 -33.00 -0.85 -16.45
CA VAL A 576 -33.02 -0.90 -17.93
C VAL A 576 -34.46 -0.91 -18.46
N GLU A 577 -35.37 -1.67 -17.86
CA GLU A 577 -36.80 -1.65 -18.21
C GLU A 577 -37.38 -0.23 -18.08
N TYR A 578 -37.06 0.47 -16.98
CA TYR A 578 -37.50 1.84 -16.75
C TYR A 578 -36.92 2.82 -17.78
N LEU A 579 -35.61 2.77 -18.04
CA LEU A 579 -34.94 3.64 -19.00
C LEU A 579 -35.49 3.44 -20.42
N VAL A 580 -35.66 2.19 -20.85
CA VAL A 580 -36.24 1.86 -22.16
C VAL A 580 -37.70 2.29 -22.23
N SER A 581 -38.49 2.15 -21.16
CA SER A 581 -39.90 2.59 -21.15
C SER A 581 -40.05 4.10 -21.22
N ASN A 582 -39.13 4.87 -20.62
CA ASN A 582 -39.18 6.34 -20.57
C ASN A 582 -38.40 7.03 -21.71
N GLY A 583 -37.68 6.27 -22.54
CA GLY A 583 -36.80 6.79 -23.58
C GLY A 583 -36.90 6.11 -24.93
N GLY A 584 -37.46 4.91 -24.98
CA GLY A 584 -37.39 4.02 -26.11
C GLY A 584 -36.01 3.34 -26.25
N PRO A 585 -35.92 2.24 -27.02
CA PRO A 585 -34.66 1.52 -27.24
C PRO A 585 -33.56 2.37 -27.90
N ALA A 586 -33.93 3.33 -28.76
CA ALA A 586 -32.97 4.18 -29.47
C ALA A 586 -32.19 5.07 -28.50
N ARG A 587 -32.88 5.75 -27.57
CA ARG A 587 -32.27 6.60 -26.54
C ARG A 587 -31.40 5.80 -25.58
N PHE A 588 -31.84 4.60 -25.20
CA PHE A 588 -31.01 3.71 -24.39
C PHE A 588 -29.74 3.25 -25.14
N GLY A 589 -29.85 2.98 -26.45
CA GLY A 589 -28.69 2.71 -27.29
C GLY A 589 -27.72 3.90 -27.40
N GLU A 590 -28.22 5.14 -27.40
CA GLU A 590 -27.39 6.35 -27.34
C GLU A 590 -26.66 6.49 -26.00
N LEU A 591 -27.33 6.14 -24.89
CA LEU A 591 -26.71 6.11 -23.56
C LEU A 591 -25.52 5.14 -23.54
N ILE A 592 -25.72 3.92 -24.04
CA ILE A 592 -24.66 2.92 -24.15
C ILE A 592 -23.48 3.48 -24.95
N LYS A 593 -23.73 4.04 -26.14
CA LYS A 593 -22.68 4.63 -26.99
C LYS A 593 -21.95 5.79 -26.31
N SER A 594 -22.66 6.61 -25.54
CA SER A 594 -22.04 7.72 -24.80
C SER A 594 -21.08 7.19 -23.73
N LEU A 595 -21.48 6.15 -22.99
CA LEU A 595 -20.61 5.51 -21.99
C LEU A 595 -19.44 4.77 -22.64
N GLU A 596 -19.66 4.09 -23.78
CA GLU A 596 -18.58 3.46 -24.56
C GLU A 596 -17.51 4.46 -25.01
N SER A 597 -17.89 5.73 -25.23
CA SER A 597 -16.96 6.82 -25.56
C SER A 597 -16.22 7.41 -24.35
N GLY A 598 -16.46 6.91 -23.14
CA GLY A 598 -15.85 7.39 -21.90
C GLY A 598 -16.54 8.60 -21.28
N THR A 599 -17.77 8.94 -21.71
CA THR A 599 -18.55 10.01 -21.07
C THR A 599 -18.92 9.60 -19.65
N ALA A 600 -18.78 10.49 -18.67
CA ALA A 600 -19.19 10.23 -17.30
C ALA A 600 -20.69 9.94 -17.21
N MET A 601 -21.10 9.06 -16.28
CA MET A 601 -22.49 8.59 -16.17
C MET A 601 -23.50 9.73 -16.08
N ASN A 602 -23.23 10.74 -15.25
CA ASN A 602 -24.13 11.87 -15.06
C ASN A 602 -24.33 12.69 -16.35
N ASP A 603 -23.25 12.93 -17.08
CA ASP A 603 -23.29 13.70 -18.32
C ASP A 603 -23.97 12.91 -19.45
N ALA A 604 -23.72 11.61 -19.52
CA ALA A 604 -24.37 10.71 -20.47
C ALA A 604 -25.89 10.64 -20.21
N ILE A 605 -26.30 10.52 -18.94
CA ILE A 605 -27.71 10.52 -18.55
C ILE A 605 -28.36 11.89 -18.83
N ASN A 606 -27.69 12.99 -18.50
CA ASN A 606 -28.19 14.34 -18.80
C ASN A 606 -28.41 14.54 -20.31
N LYS A 607 -27.42 14.16 -21.12
CA LYS A 607 -27.50 14.23 -22.57
C LYS A 607 -28.66 13.40 -23.14
N CYS A 608 -28.85 12.18 -22.67
CA CYS A 608 -29.85 11.26 -23.24
C CYS A 608 -31.26 11.50 -22.69
N TYR A 609 -31.40 11.81 -21.40
CA TYR A 609 -32.69 11.87 -20.70
C TYR A 609 -33.08 13.28 -20.21
N GLY A 610 -32.23 14.28 -20.41
CA GLY A 610 -32.51 15.68 -20.09
C GLY A 610 -32.55 16.01 -18.60
N MET A 611 -31.95 15.16 -17.75
CA MET A 611 -31.88 15.35 -16.31
C MET A 611 -30.63 14.67 -15.72
N ASP A 612 -30.17 15.09 -14.55
CA ASP A 612 -29.05 14.46 -13.87
C ASP A 612 -29.41 13.09 -13.25
N CYS A 613 -28.41 12.36 -12.78
CA CYS A 613 -28.60 11.05 -12.16
C CYS A 613 -29.48 11.10 -10.90
N ALA A 614 -29.43 12.18 -10.12
CA ALA A 614 -30.22 12.28 -8.89
C ALA A 614 -31.72 12.43 -9.20
N ALA A 615 -32.06 13.28 -10.17
CA ALA A 615 -33.42 13.48 -10.65
C ALA A 615 -33.97 12.21 -11.31
N LEU A 616 -33.21 11.56 -12.20
CA LEU A 616 -33.66 10.34 -12.86
C LEU A 616 -33.81 9.17 -11.89
N GLY A 617 -32.84 9.02 -10.97
CA GLY A 617 -32.88 8.01 -9.92
C GLY A 617 -34.07 8.20 -8.97
N SER A 618 -34.46 9.45 -8.68
CA SER A 618 -35.64 9.75 -7.85
C SER A 618 -36.93 9.30 -8.54
N ARG A 619 -37.08 9.62 -9.84
CA ARG A 619 -38.25 9.18 -10.62
C ARG A 619 -38.31 7.66 -10.75
N PHE A 620 -37.17 7.00 -10.93
CA PHE A 620 -37.11 5.54 -10.97
C PHE A 620 -37.55 4.91 -9.64
N ARG A 621 -37.08 5.45 -8.51
CA ARG A 621 -37.51 5.01 -7.17
C ARG A 621 -39.02 5.16 -6.96
N GLU A 622 -39.59 6.28 -7.41
CA GLU A 622 -41.04 6.51 -7.34
C GLU A 622 -41.82 5.53 -8.20
N ALA A 623 -41.37 5.30 -9.44
CA ALA A 623 -41.99 4.35 -10.36
C ALA A 623 -42.00 2.92 -9.82
N LEU A 624 -40.96 2.51 -9.07
CA LEU A 624 -40.90 1.20 -8.43
C LEU A 624 -41.79 1.06 -7.19
N LYS A 625 -42.25 2.15 -6.58
CA LYS A 625 -43.21 2.10 -5.45
C LYS A 625 -44.66 1.96 -5.92
N GLY A 626 -44.94 2.36 -7.16
CA GLY A 626 -46.30 2.37 -7.74
C GLY A 626 -46.70 1.10 -8.49
N ASN A 627 -45.76 0.15 -8.66
CA ASN A 627 -45.95 -1.17 -9.27
C ASN A 627 -45.73 -2.26 -8.21
#